data_AF-A0ABD3T6L9-F1
#
_entry.id   AF-A0ABD3T6L9-F1
#
_cell.length_a   1.000
_cell.length_b   1.000
_cell.length_c   1.000
_cell.angle_alpha   90.00
_cell.angle_beta   90.00
_cell.angle_gamma   90.00
#
_symmetry.space_group_name_H-M   'P 1'
#
loop_
_entity.id
_entity.type
_entity.pdbx_description
1 polymer ?
#
loop_
_entity_poly.entity_id
_entity_poly.type
_entity_poly.pdbx_seq_one_letter_code
_entity_poly.pdbx_strand_id
1 'polypeptide(L)'
;MKNLIVICVTLVLISLPWARSAPNTTEQTTISVTTLSPEEECSKHSASCDDCVGVAKAQCVYCQGAKKCKLKKSIIPTDECSLSDAKWGVCWVNYEALIIAVSVIGSVIFLGIVICCCCCCRGKGKEKLKKWEAKWERDRTERKARNDERRAERQQKTDEIRRKYGLVKDEAPYTRFQ
;
A
#
# COMPACT_ATOMS: atom_id res chain seq x y z
N MET A 1 -15.96 -2.60 12.31
CA MET A 1 -14.99 -1.96 11.40
C MET A 1 -13.82 -1.31 12.15
N LYS A 2 -14.07 -0.41 13.12
CA LYS A 2 -13.04 0.15 14.01
C LYS A 2 -12.24 -0.95 14.74
N ASN A 3 -12.92 -1.99 15.19
CA ASN A 3 -12.31 -3.07 15.97
C ASN A 3 -11.30 -3.90 15.17
N LEU A 4 -11.47 -4.10 13.86
CA LEU A 4 -10.53 -4.90 13.05
C LEU A 4 -9.23 -4.14 12.77
N ILE A 5 -9.34 -2.83 12.52
CA ILE A 5 -8.17 -1.94 12.35
C ILE A 5 -7.43 -1.83 13.68
N VAL A 6 -8.15 -1.66 14.79
CA VAL A 6 -7.55 -1.64 16.12
C VAL A 6 -6.87 -2.98 16.43
N ILE A 7 -7.49 -4.12 16.14
CA ILE A 7 -6.89 -5.45 16.37
C ILE A 7 -5.62 -5.66 15.53
N CYS A 8 -5.62 -5.29 14.24
CA CYS A 8 -4.42 -5.43 13.41
C CYS A 8 -3.29 -4.49 13.87
N VAL A 9 -3.62 -3.25 14.25
CA VAL A 9 -2.64 -2.27 14.74
C VAL A 9 -2.15 -2.66 16.13
N THR A 10 -3.01 -3.17 17.02
CA THR A 10 -2.60 -3.64 18.35
C THR A 10 -1.80 -4.92 18.28
N LEU A 11 -2.12 -5.88 17.41
CA LEU A 11 -1.31 -7.09 17.23
C LEU A 11 0.11 -6.75 16.74
N VAL A 12 0.23 -5.77 15.84
CA VAL A 12 1.53 -5.25 15.38
C VAL A 12 2.28 -4.55 16.52
N LEU A 13 1.61 -3.72 17.32
CA LEU A 13 2.21 -3.02 18.47
C LEU A 13 2.54 -3.95 19.64
N ILE A 14 1.80 -5.04 19.84
CA ILE A 14 2.04 -6.04 20.90
C ILE A 14 3.20 -6.98 20.52
N SER A 15 3.46 -7.19 19.22
CA SER A 15 4.60 -7.98 18.73
C SER A 15 5.95 -7.23 18.77
N LEU A 16 5.94 -5.92 18.98
CA LEU A 16 7.13 -5.15 19.31
C LEU A 16 7.33 -5.22 20.83
N PRO A 17 8.43 -5.81 21.35
CA PRO A 17 8.74 -5.70 22.77
C PRO A 17 8.91 -4.21 23.09
N TRP A 18 7.93 -3.67 23.81
CA TRP A 18 7.93 -2.30 24.30
C TRP A 18 9.09 -2.17 25.29
N ALA A 19 10.26 -1.75 24.79
CA ALA A 19 11.31 -1.24 25.66
C ALA A 19 10.72 -0.03 26.39
N ARG A 20 10.42 -0.20 27.67
CA ARG A 20 10.16 0.90 28.60
C ARG A 20 11.45 1.70 28.72
N SER A 21 11.59 2.78 27.96
CA SER A 21 12.46 3.87 28.35
C SER A 21 11.66 4.87 29.18
N ALA A 22 12.09 5.07 30.42
CA ALA A 22 11.58 6.05 31.34
C ALA A 22 11.78 7.48 30.79
N PRO A 23 10.92 8.45 31.19
CA PRO A 23 11.17 9.85 30.93
C PRO A 23 12.16 10.39 31.97
N ASN A 24 13.24 10.99 31.52
CA ASN A 24 13.88 12.08 32.25
C ASN A 24 14.21 13.15 31.19
N THR A 25 13.40 14.20 31.17
CA THR A 25 13.68 15.46 31.88
C THR A 25 14.66 16.30 31.08
N THR A 26 14.06 17.32 30.47
CA THR A 26 14.61 18.61 30.07
C THR A 26 15.99 18.92 30.64
N GLU A 27 16.93 19.25 29.76
CA GLU A 27 17.83 20.37 29.97
C GLU A 27 18.36 20.86 28.62
N GLN A 28 17.82 22.01 28.18
CA GLN A 28 18.60 23.01 27.45
C GLN A 28 19.85 23.31 28.28
N THR A 29 21.03 23.44 27.67
CA THR A 29 22.08 24.39 28.10
C THR A 29 23.34 24.28 27.22
N THR A 30 23.75 25.47 26.76
CA THR A 30 25.04 25.93 26.20
C THR A 30 25.58 25.31 24.92
N ILE A 31 25.39 26.06 23.83
CA ILE A 31 26.29 26.07 22.68
C ILE A 31 27.61 26.70 23.16
N SER A 32 28.54 25.87 23.62
CA SER A 32 29.93 26.30 23.78
C SER A 32 30.61 26.25 22.43
N VAL A 33 30.78 27.44 21.85
CA VAL A 33 31.63 27.67 20.69
C VAL A 33 33.05 27.26 21.07
N THR A 34 33.53 26.15 20.49
CA THR A 34 34.96 25.88 20.37
C THR A 34 35.26 25.62 18.90
N THR A 35 36.16 26.44 18.38
CA THR A 35 36.64 26.50 17.01
C THR A 35 37.46 25.25 16.67
N LEU A 36 36.81 24.11 16.47
CA LEU A 36 37.39 22.89 15.93
C LEU A 36 36.47 22.36 14.83
N SER A 37 37.05 21.83 13.75
CA SER A 37 36.24 21.27 12.66
C SER A 37 35.46 20.06 13.18
N PRO A 38 34.19 19.83 12.78
CA PRO A 38 33.40 18.67 13.22
C PRO A 38 34.07 17.32 12.90
N GLU A 39 34.98 17.30 11.92
CA GLU A 39 35.83 16.14 11.62
C GLU A 39 36.89 15.88 12.70
N GLU A 40 37.47 16.93 13.26
CA GLU A 40 38.47 16.87 14.31
C GLU A 40 37.85 16.48 15.65
N GLU A 41 36.61 16.89 15.91
CA GLU A 41 35.87 16.49 17.11
C GLU A 41 35.57 14.98 17.08
N CYS A 42 35.04 14.44 15.97
CA CYS A 42 34.82 13.00 15.87
C CYS A 42 36.13 12.21 16.03
N SER A 43 37.23 12.63 15.39
CA SER A 43 38.48 11.86 15.40
C SER A 43 39.16 11.76 16.78
N LYS A 44 38.95 12.76 17.66
CA LYS A 44 39.47 12.77 19.04
C LYS A 44 38.85 11.70 19.94
N HIS A 45 37.62 11.28 19.66
CA HIS A 45 36.89 10.31 20.48
C HIS A 45 36.93 8.88 19.90
N SER A 46 38.07 8.46 19.36
CA SER A 46 38.25 7.12 18.76
C SER A 46 38.56 6.00 19.78
N ALA A 47 38.79 6.34 21.05
CA ALA A 47 39.19 5.41 22.10
C ALA A 47 38.09 4.38 22.45
N SER A 48 36.83 4.81 22.46
CA SER A 48 35.69 3.93 22.70
C SER A 48 34.53 4.24 21.74
N CYS A 49 33.75 3.20 21.45
CA CYS A 49 32.63 3.28 20.53
C CYS A 49 31.48 4.13 21.09
N ASP A 50 31.21 4.01 22.39
CA ASP A 50 30.18 4.80 23.07
C ASP A 50 30.54 6.29 23.13
N ASP A 51 31.83 6.62 23.35
CA ASP A 51 32.29 8.01 23.34
C ASP A 51 32.19 8.63 21.93
N CYS A 52 32.66 7.92 20.90
CA CYS A 52 32.55 8.38 19.51
C CYS A 52 31.11 8.71 19.10
N VAL A 53 30.19 7.81 19.47
CA VAL A 53 28.80 7.88 19.03
C VAL A 53 27.97 8.84 19.90
N GLY A 54 28.35 9.02 21.17
CA GLY A 54 27.69 9.91 22.12
C GLY A 54 27.99 11.40 21.92
N VAL A 55 29.20 11.75 21.46
CA VAL A 55 29.68 13.14 21.41
C VAL A 55 28.89 14.02 20.44
N ALA A 56 28.47 13.48 19.29
CA ALA A 56 27.86 14.30 18.24
C ALA A 56 26.42 13.93 17.90
N LYS A 57 25.71 13.20 18.80
CA LYS A 57 24.28 12.86 18.71
C LYS A 57 23.79 12.63 17.27
N ALA A 58 24.52 11.80 16.50
CA ALA A 58 24.29 11.40 15.10
C ALA A 58 25.22 11.96 14.00
N GLN A 59 26.16 12.87 14.28
CA GLN A 59 27.07 13.34 13.23
C GLN A 59 28.33 12.47 13.06
N CYS A 60 28.74 11.71 14.07
CA CYS A 60 29.89 10.79 13.97
C CYS A 60 29.44 9.34 13.74
N VAL A 61 30.28 8.55 13.07
CA VAL A 61 30.16 7.11 12.87
C VAL A 61 31.43 6.43 13.36
N TYR A 62 31.29 5.39 14.18
CA TYR A 62 32.40 4.58 14.64
C TYR A 62 32.59 3.36 13.72
N CYS A 63 33.81 3.11 13.27
CA CYS A 63 34.15 1.91 12.52
C CYS A 63 34.88 0.91 13.41
N GLN A 64 34.27 -0.25 13.66
CA GLN A 64 34.84 -1.27 14.52
C GLN A 64 36.08 -1.95 13.91
N GLY A 65 36.04 -2.27 12.60
CA GLY A 65 37.17 -2.91 11.91
C GLY A 65 38.44 -2.04 11.90
N ALA A 66 38.29 -0.73 11.68
CA ALA A 66 39.41 0.22 11.64
C ALA A 66 39.72 0.91 12.97
N LYS A 67 38.87 0.74 14.01
CA LYS A 67 38.92 1.43 15.31
C LYS A 67 39.10 2.95 15.18
N LYS A 68 38.32 3.56 14.28
CA LYS A 68 38.37 5.01 14.00
C LYS A 68 36.97 5.61 14.09
N CYS A 69 36.91 6.81 14.64
CA CYS A 69 35.71 7.63 14.67
C CYS A 69 35.81 8.70 13.57
N LYS A 70 34.82 8.80 12.70
CA LYS A 70 34.81 9.74 11.57
C LYS A 70 33.48 10.49 11.51
N LEU A 71 33.51 11.70 10.94
CA LEU A 71 32.30 12.45 10.63
C LEU A 71 31.51 11.77 9.50
N LYS A 72 30.19 11.71 9.66
CA LYS A 72 29.26 11.18 8.67
C LYS A 72 29.10 12.18 7.53
N LYS A 73 29.84 11.96 6.43
CA LYS A 73 29.71 12.75 5.19
C LYS A 73 28.54 12.31 4.33
N SER A 74 28.25 11.01 4.32
CA SER A 74 27.22 10.38 3.49
C SER A 74 26.24 9.57 4.33
N ILE A 75 25.02 9.37 3.80
CA ILE A 75 23.99 8.56 4.46
C ILE A 75 24.52 7.14 4.70
N ILE A 76 25.19 6.55 3.72
CA ILE A 76 25.78 5.21 3.80
C ILE A 76 27.30 5.34 3.96
N PRO A 77 27.91 4.75 5.01
CA PRO A 77 29.35 4.74 5.17
C PRO A 77 29.96 3.62 4.32
N THR A 78 30.21 3.86 3.02
CA THR A 78 30.79 2.87 2.10
C THR A 78 32.30 2.97 1.94
N ASP A 79 32.88 4.14 2.16
CA ASP A 79 34.14 4.46 1.47
C ASP A 79 35.38 3.84 2.13
N GLU A 80 35.31 3.45 3.42
CA GLU A 80 36.46 2.93 4.18
C GLU A 80 36.06 2.01 5.36
N CYS A 81 34.78 1.63 5.47
CA CYS A 81 34.28 0.77 6.54
C CYS A 81 33.20 -0.16 6.01
N SER A 82 33.23 -1.43 6.41
CA SER A 82 32.14 -2.35 6.09
C SER A 82 30.84 -1.88 6.76
N LEU A 83 29.71 -1.99 6.05
CA LEU A 83 28.38 -1.67 6.60
C LEU A 83 28.04 -2.50 7.85
N SER A 84 28.64 -3.70 7.98
CA SER A 84 28.52 -4.56 9.15
C SER A 84 29.22 -3.99 10.40
N ASP A 85 30.27 -3.20 10.21
CA ASP A 85 31.18 -2.78 11.29
C ASP A 85 30.99 -1.31 11.66
N ALA A 86 30.23 -0.58 10.86
CA ALA A 86 29.84 0.79 11.11
C ALA A 86 28.75 0.86 12.19
N LYS A 87 28.99 1.68 13.22
CA LYS A 87 28.06 1.94 14.33
C LYS A 87 27.66 3.41 14.34
N TRP A 88 26.36 3.68 14.50
CA TRP A 88 25.81 5.03 14.45
C TRP A 88 24.68 5.18 15.48
N GLY A 89 24.71 6.26 16.26
CA GLY A 89 23.76 6.55 17.33
C GLY A 89 23.86 5.64 18.56
N VAL A 90 24.18 4.36 18.37
CA VAL A 90 24.39 3.36 19.43
C VAL A 90 25.52 2.40 19.07
N CYS A 91 26.28 1.91 20.05
CA CYS A 91 27.40 1.01 19.80
C CYS A 91 27.01 -0.47 19.58
N TRP A 92 25.92 -0.90 20.22
CA TRP A 92 25.51 -2.31 20.22
C TRP A 92 24.93 -2.83 18.89
N VAL A 93 24.52 -1.95 17.96
CA VAL A 93 23.77 -2.31 16.75
C VAL A 93 24.49 -1.76 15.51
N ASN A 94 24.63 -2.60 14.49
CA ASN A 94 25.32 -2.29 13.23
C ASN A 94 24.45 -1.43 12.31
N TYR A 95 25.09 -0.66 11.44
CA TYR A 95 24.39 0.14 10.43
C TYR A 95 23.51 -0.73 9.52
N GLU A 96 24.01 -1.90 9.13
CA GLU A 96 23.24 -2.91 8.39
C GLU A 96 21.94 -3.31 9.12
N ALA A 97 22.04 -3.62 10.42
CA ALA A 97 20.89 -4.00 11.22
C ALA A 97 19.88 -2.85 11.40
N LEU A 98 20.36 -1.60 11.47
CA LEU A 98 19.49 -0.42 11.52
C LEU A 98 18.69 -0.24 10.22
N ILE A 99 19.32 -0.42 9.06
CA ILE A 99 18.64 -0.35 7.75
C ILE A 99 17.56 -1.43 7.68
N ILE A 100 17.90 -2.66 8.04
CA ILE A 100 16.95 -3.77 8.04
C ILE A 100 15.77 -3.45 8.97
N ALA A 101 16.02 -2.99 10.19
CA ALA A 101 14.97 -2.64 11.15
C ALA A 101 14.01 -1.56 10.60
N VAL A 102 14.54 -0.47 10.05
CA VAL A 102 13.72 0.60 9.45
C VAL A 102 12.92 0.09 8.26
N SER A 103 13.52 -0.77 7.43
CA SER A 103 12.84 -1.37 6.27
C SER A 103 11.67 -2.27 6.70
N VAL A 104 11.84 -3.08 7.75
CA VAL A 104 10.80 -3.96 8.27
C VAL A 104 9.66 -3.14 8.87
N ILE A 105 9.96 -2.13 9.68
CA ILE A 105 8.94 -1.24 10.27
C ILE A 105 8.16 -0.54 9.15
N GLY A 106 8.86 0.05 8.18
CA GLY A 106 8.24 0.69 7.02
C GLY A 106 7.35 -0.27 6.22
N SER A 107 7.82 -1.50 6.01
CA SER A 107 7.08 -2.54 5.27
C SER A 107 5.80 -2.97 5.99
N VAL A 108 5.86 -3.15 7.32
CA VAL A 108 4.67 -3.51 8.11
C VAL A 108 3.63 -2.39 8.09
N ILE A 109 4.07 -1.13 8.19
CA ILE A 109 3.18 0.03 8.08
C ILE A 109 2.56 0.11 6.68
N PHE A 110 3.38 -0.04 5.63
CA PHE A 110 2.91 0.02 4.25
C PHE A 110 1.92 -1.10 3.94
N LEU A 111 2.22 -2.34 4.33
CA LEU A 111 1.31 -3.47 4.18
C LEU A 111 0.00 -3.24 4.96
N GLY A 112 0.06 -2.69 6.17
CA GLY A 112 -1.11 -2.30 6.94
C GLY A 112 -2.01 -1.31 6.19
N ILE A 113 -1.43 -0.29 5.55
CA ILE A 113 -2.15 0.70 4.75
C ILE A 113 -2.77 0.06 3.50
N VAL A 114 -2.00 -0.76 2.76
CA VAL A 114 -2.48 -1.43 1.55
C VAL A 114 -3.66 -2.34 1.88
N ILE A 115 -3.56 -3.16 2.93
CA ILE A 115 -4.65 -4.04 3.38
C ILE A 115 -5.86 -3.20 3.81
N CYS A 116 -5.66 -2.13 4.58
CA CYS A 116 -6.74 -1.24 4.99
C CYS A 116 -7.46 -0.62 3.77
N CYS A 117 -6.73 -0.08 2.80
CA CYS A 117 -7.30 0.49 1.59
C CYS A 117 -7.99 -0.57 0.71
N CYS A 118 -7.38 -1.74 0.53
CA CYS A 118 -7.90 -2.79 -0.35
C CYS A 118 -9.09 -3.55 0.24
N CYS A 119 -9.19 -3.68 1.57
CA CYS A 119 -10.25 -4.42 2.26
C CYS A 119 -11.37 -3.50 2.77
N CYS A 120 -11.03 -2.33 3.34
CA CYS A 120 -12.03 -1.43 3.95
C CYS A 120 -12.63 -0.44 2.94
N CYS A 121 -11.84 0.10 2.00
CA CYS A 121 -12.37 1.07 1.01
C CYS A 121 -13.05 0.39 -0.18
N ARG A 122 -12.73 -0.89 -0.47
CA ARG A 122 -13.32 -1.64 -1.58
C ARG A 122 -14.76 -2.13 -1.33
N GLY A 123 -15.21 -2.15 -0.08
CA GLY A 123 -16.60 -2.46 0.27
C GLY A 123 -17.61 -1.49 -0.34
N LYS A 124 -17.25 -0.19 -0.45
CA LYS A 124 -18.09 0.84 -1.07
C LYS A 124 -18.15 0.75 -2.61
N GLY A 125 -17.18 0.09 -3.22
CA GLY A 125 -17.16 -0.16 -4.68
C GLY A 125 -18.11 -1.28 -5.10
N LYS A 126 -18.36 -2.26 -4.24
CA LYS A 126 -19.23 -3.41 -4.54
C LYS A 126 -20.67 -3.00 -4.76
N GLU A 127 -21.20 -2.08 -3.96
CA GLU A 127 -22.57 -1.58 -4.14
C GLU A 127 -22.71 -0.78 -5.44
N LYS A 128 -21.75 0.10 -5.73
CA LYS A 128 -21.72 0.83 -7.01
C LYS A 128 -21.66 -0.14 -8.19
N LEU A 129 -20.79 -1.15 -8.14
CA LEU A 129 -20.68 -2.17 -9.18
C LEU A 129 -22.01 -2.91 -9.40
N LYS A 130 -22.65 -3.38 -8.32
CA LYS A 130 -23.98 -4.01 -8.38
C LYS A 130 -25.04 -3.09 -9.02
N LYS A 131 -25.02 -1.81 -8.69
CA LYS A 131 -25.93 -0.82 -9.29
C LYS A 131 -25.68 -0.61 -10.78
N TRP A 132 -24.43 -0.62 -11.21
CA TRP A 132 -24.04 -0.56 -12.63
C TRP A 132 -24.46 -1.83 -13.39
N GLU A 133 -24.24 -3.01 -12.80
CA GLU A 133 -24.68 -4.30 -13.38
C GLU A 133 -26.20 -4.34 -13.57
N ALA A 134 -26.97 -3.97 -12.53
CA ALA A 134 -28.43 -3.92 -12.62
C ALA A 134 -28.94 -2.89 -13.64
N LYS A 135 -28.22 -1.79 -13.84
CA LYS A 135 -28.55 -0.82 -14.91
C LYS A 135 -28.27 -1.42 -16.29
N TRP A 136 -27.12 -2.07 -16.47
CA TRP A 136 -26.74 -2.70 -17.73
C TRP A 136 -27.72 -3.80 -18.15
N GLU A 137 -28.18 -4.61 -17.20
CA GLU A 137 -29.17 -5.65 -17.47
C GLU A 137 -30.51 -5.07 -17.90
N ARG A 138 -31.01 -4.02 -17.21
CA ARG A 138 -32.23 -3.31 -17.62
C ARG A 138 -32.12 -2.75 -19.04
N ASP A 139 -31.06 -2.02 -19.35
CA ASP A 139 -30.86 -1.45 -20.68
C ASP A 139 -30.76 -2.55 -21.76
N ARG A 140 -30.18 -3.71 -21.44
CA ARG A 140 -30.11 -4.86 -22.35
C ARG A 140 -31.49 -5.46 -22.62
N THR A 141 -32.29 -5.64 -21.56
CA THR A 141 -33.66 -6.15 -21.69
C THR A 141 -34.55 -5.20 -22.47
N GLU A 142 -34.45 -3.89 -22.25
CA GLU A 142 -35.22 -2.88 -22.98
C GLU A 142 -34.85 -2.88 -24.47
N ARG A 143 -33.55 -2.91 -24.80
CA ARG A 143 -33.10 -3.01 -26.21
C ARG A 143 -33.59 -4.28 -26.87
N LYS A 144 -33.61 -5.40 -26.15
CA LYS A 144 -34.13 -6.68 -26.66
C LYS A 144 -35.64 -6.59 -26.90
N ALA A 145 -36.41 -6.09 -25.93
CA ALA A 145 -37.86 -5.92 -26.07
C ALA A 145 -38.22 -5.03 -27.26
N ARG A 146 -37.52 -3.90 -27.44
CA ARG A 146 -37.71 -2.98 -28.58
C ARG A 146 -37.40 -3.64 -29.93
N ASN A 147 -36.40 -4.52 -29.98
CA ASN A 147 -36.08 -5.27 -31.19
C ASN A 147 -37.09 -6.37 -31.48
N ASP A 148 -37.56 -7.07 -30.44
CA ASP A 148 -38.57 -8.12 -30.55
C ASP A 148 -39.92 -7.53 -30.99
N GLU A 149 -40.31 -6.36 -30.48
CA GLU A 149 -41.49 -5.61 -30.93
C GLU A 149 -41.41 -5.24 -32.41
N ARG A 150 -40.28 -4.66 -32.85
CA ARG A 150 -40.05 -4.36 -34.29
C ARG A 150 -40.09 -5.62 -35.15
N ARG A 151 -39.62 -6.76 -34.63
CA ARG A 151 -39.64 -8.03 -35.35
C ARG A 151 -41.07 -8.57 -35.45
N ALA A 152 -41.84 -8.50 -34.38
CA ALA A 152 -43.24 -8.90 -34.35
C ALA A 152 -44.09 -8.03 -35.29
N GLU A 153 -43.89 -6.71 -35.30
CA GLU A 153 -44.57 -5.80 -36.22
C GLU A 153 -44.27 -6.14 -37.69
N ARG A 154 -43.00 -6.39 -38.03
CA ARG A 154 -42.62 -6.83 -39.38
C ARG A 154 -43.25 -8.15 -39.76
N GLN A 155 -43.30 -9.11 -38.83
CA GLN A 155 -43.93 -10.41 -39.04
C GLN A 155 -45.43 -10.27 -39.27
N GLN A 156 -46.13 -9.52 -38.42
CA GLN A 156 -47.56 -9.25 -38.57
C GLN A 156 -47.90 -8.61 -39.91
N LYS A 157 -47.17 -7.56 -40.31
CA LYS A 157 -47.36 -6.93 -41.64
C LYS A 157 -47.10 -7.92 -42.77
N THR A 158 -46.08 -8.76 -42.64
CA THR A 158 -45.75 -9.78 -43.66
C THR A 158 -46.85 -10.84 -43.75
N ASP A 159 -47.38 -11.28 -42.62
CA ASP A 159 -48.43 -12.29 -42.55
C ASP A 159 -49.79 -11.73 -43.02
N GLU A 160 -50.09 -10.48 -42.72
CA GLU A 160 -51.27 -9.77 -43.25
C GLU A 160 -51.21 -9.67 -44.78
N ILE A 161 -50.07 -9.30 -45.37
CA ILE A 161 -49.88 -9.31 -46.82
C ILE A 161 -50.07 -10.73 -47.38
N ARG A 162 -49.47 -11.74 -46.74
CA ARG A 162 -49.60 -13.14 -47.18
C ARG A 162 -51.05 -13.59 -47.19
N ARG A 163 -51.85 -13.21 -46.18
CA ARG A 163 -53.30 -13.47 -46.11
C ARG A 163 -54.08 -12.74 -47.19
N LYS A 164 -53.80 -11.44 -47.40
CA LYS A 164 -54.47 -10.60 -48.41
C LYS A 164 -54.39 -11.19 -49.83
N TYR A 165 -53.26 -11.80 -50.18
CA TYR A 165 -53.04 -12.40 -51.51
C TYR A 165 -53.32 -13.91 -51.56
N GLY A 166 -53.98 -14.49 -50.55
CA GLY A 166 -54.32 -15.92 -50.52
C GLY A 166 -53.11 -16.85 -50.51
N LEU A 167 -51.94 -16.33 -50.17
CA LEU A 167 -50.67 -17.07 -50.14
C LEU A 167 -50.49 -17.83 -48.81
N VAL A 168 -51.35 -17.56 -47.82
CA VAL A 168 -51.64 -18.47 -46.71
C VAL A 168 -52.89 -19.25 -47.12
N LYS A 169 -52.81 -20.58 -47.19
CA LYS A 169 -54.00 -21.41 -47.22
C LYS A 169 -54.69 -21.22 -45.88
N ASP A 170 -55.79 -20.48 -45.83
CA ASP A 170 -56.76 -20.67 -44.76
C ASP A 170 -57.07 -22.17 -44.71
N GLU A 171 -57.15 -22.74 -43.51
CA GLU A 171 -57.49 -24.14 -43.30
C GLU A 171 -58.89 -24.43 -43.87
N ALA A 172 -58.96 -24.69 -45.17
CA ALA A 172 -60.09 -25.31 -45.83
C ALA A 172 -59.57 -26.64 -46.38
N PRO A 173 -59.68 -27.75 -45.64
CA PRO A 173 -59.59 -29.06 -46.26
C PRO A 173 -60.77 -29.17 -47.23
N TYR A 174 -60.51 -29.00 -48.52
CA TYR A 174 -61.49 -29.25 -49.57
C TYR A 174 -61.89 -30.73 -49.50
N THR A 175 -63.06 -31.03 -48.91
CA THR A 175 -63.68 -32.34 -49.00
C THR A 175 -64.34 -32.47 -50.36
N ARG A 176 -63.76 -33.27 -51.26
CA ARG A 176 -64.36 -33.63 -52.55
C ARG A 176 -65.65 -34.40 -52.27
N PHE A 177 -66.80 -33.84 -52.65
CA PHE A 177 -68.08 -34.54 -52.56
C PHE A 177 -68.10 -35.67 -53.60
N GLN A 178 -68.46 -36.87 -53.15
CA GLN A 178 -68.63 -38.08 -53.95
C GLN A 178 -70.11 -38.39 -54.12
#